data_AF-A0A1W9LUV0-F1
#
_entry.id   AF-A0A1W9LUV0-F1
#
_cell.length_a   1.000
_cell.length_b   1.000
_cell.length_c   1.000
_cell.angle_alpha   90.00
_cell.angle_beta   90.00
_cell.angle_gamma   90.00
#
_symmetry.space_group_name_H-M   'P 1'
#
loop_
_entity.id
_entity.type
_entity.pdbx_description
1 polymer ?
#
loop_
_entity_poly.entity_id
_entity_poly.type
_entity_poly.pdbx_seq_one_letter_code
_entity_poly.pdbx_strand_id
1 'polypeptide(L)'
;MNDIEKIRTLLPHWIDHTKSHGEEFAHWAGHIRTAGQQESATALAQAAAALREVEEHLRRALTLAGGPLQATQPHDEHHHHDHHHDHGLHHHH
;
A
#
# COMPACT_ATOMS: atom_id res chain seq x y z
N MET A 1 2.39 22.53 8.14
CA MET A 1 3.02 21.25 8.43
C MET A 1 4.53 21.46 8.45
N ASN A 2 5.21 21.08 9.53
CA ASN A 2 6.68 21.08 9.61
C ASN A 2 7.27 19.78 9.03
N ASP A 3 8.60 19.73 8.87
CA ASP A 3 9.26 18.58 8.25
C ASP A 3 9.05 17.27 9.03
N ILE A 4 8.97 17.32 10.37
CA ILE A 4 8.69 16.15 11.21
C ILE A 4 7.27 15.63 10.97
N GLU A 5 6.27 16.51 10.94
CA GLU A 5 4.88 16.14 10.61
C GLU A 5 4.77 15.57 9.19
N LYS A 6 5.51 16.13 8.23
CA LYS A 6 5.56 15.62 6.85
C LYS A 6 6.13 14.21 6.80
N ILE A 7 7.26 13.96 7.46
CA ILE A 7 7.88 12.62 7.50
C ILE A 7 7.00 11.61 8.24
N ARG A 8 6.31 11.99 9.31
CA ARG A 8 5.34 11.12 10.01
C ARG A 8 4.13 10.76 9.14
N THR A 9 3.81 11.57 8.13
CA THR A 9 2.77 11.26 7.12
C THR A 9 3.31 10.31 6.06
N LEU A 10 4.53 10.53 5.57
CA LEU A 10 5.11 9.76 4.47
C LEU A 10 5.58 8.35 4.88
N LEU A 11 6.12 8.20 6.09
CA LEU A 11 6.68 6.93 6.57
C LEU A 11 5.67 5.76 6.55
N PRO A 12 4.42 5.91 7.03
CA PRO A 12 3.40 4.88 6.89
C PRO A 12 3.17 4.45 5.44
N HIS A 13 3.12 5.40 4.49
CA HIS A 13 2.94 5.09 3.07
C HIS A 13 4.14 4.32 2.49
N TRP A 14 5.36 4.69 2.86
CA TRP A 14 6.56 3.99 2.38
C TRP A 14 6.70 2.60 3.00
N ILE A 15 6.28 2.39 4.25
CA ILE A 15 6.23 1.07 4.90
C ILE A 15 5.29 0.15 4.11
N ASP A 16 4.08 0.61 3.82
CA ASP A 16 3.09 -0.17 3.06
C ASP A 16 3.59 -0.50 1.63
N HIS A 17 4.16 0.49 0.95
CA HIS A 17 4.72 0.31 -0.39
C HIS A 17 5.91 -0.66 -0.42
N THR A 18 6.79 -0.58 0.58
CA THR A 18 7.93 -1.50 0.76
C THR A 18 7.45 -2.94 0.93
N LYS A 19 6.41 -3.15 1.74
CA LYS A 19 5.78 -4.45 1.93
C LYS A 19 5.19 -4.98 0.62
N SER A 20 4.41 -4.16 -0.09
CA SER A 20 3.81 -4.53 -1.39
C SER A 20 4.86 -4.95 -2.40
N HIS A 21 5.97 -4.21 -2.52
CA HIS A 21 7.06 -4.58 -3.41
C HIS A 21 7.78 -5.87 -2.98
N GLY A 22 7.98 -6.08 -1.67
CA GLY A 22 8.58 -7.30 -1.16
C GLY A 22 7.77 -8.55 -1.51
N GLU A 23 6.43 -8.47 -1.40
CA GLU A 23 5.51 -9.53 -1.79
C GLU A 23 5.54 -9.80 -3.30
N GLU A 24 5.52 -8.75 -4.12
CA GLU A 24 5.60 -8.86 -5.57
C GLU A 24 6.93 -9.49 -6.04
N PHE A 25 8.06 -9.09 -5.45
CA PHE A 25 9.36 -9.66 -5.78
C PHE A 25 9.45 -11.14 -5.39
N ALA A 26 8.92 -11.51 -4.22
CA ALA A 26 8.87 -12.90 -3.78
C ALA A 26 7.99 -13.77 -4.71
N HIS A 27 6.85 -13.22 -5.15
CA HIS A 27 5.96 -13.86 -6.11
C HIS A 27 6.70 -14.16 -7.43
N TRP A 28 7.33 -13.15 -8.03
CA TRP A 28 8.08 -13.32 -9.28
C TRP A 28 9.33 -14.19 -9.14
N ALA A 29 10.01 -14.16 -7.99
CA ALA A 29 11.09 -15.09 -7.69
C ALA A 29 10.63 -16.55 -7.75
N GLY A 30 9.37 -16.85 -7.39
CA GLY A 30 8.77 -18.16 -7.57
C GLY A 30 8.58 -18.50 -9.05
N HIS A 31 7.92 -17.63 -9.80
CA HIS A 31 7.65 -17.84 -11.24
C HIS A 31 8.92 -18.04 -12.05
N ILE A 32 9.91 -17.18 -11.88
CA ILE A 32 11.16 -17.20 -12.64
C ILE A 32 11.99 -18.45 -12.29
N ARG A 33 11.91 -18.94 -11.05
CA ARG A 33 12.52 -20.20 -10.64
C ARG A 33 11.90 -21.40 -11.36
N THR A 34 10.57 -21.41 -11.50
CA THR A 34 9.88 -22.46 -12.27
C THR A 34 10.22 -22.41 -13.77
N ALA A 35 10.59 -21.23 -14.27
CA ALA A 35 11.09 -21.04 -15.64
C ALA A 35 12.58 -21.38 -15.82
N GLY A 36 13.25 -21.92 -14.79
CA GLY A 36 14.65 -22.38 -14.86
C GLY A 36 15.71 -21.30 -14.64
N GLN A 37 15.31 -20.06 -14.33
CA GLN A 37 16.21 -18.91 -14.17
C GLN A 37 16.62 -18.73 -12.69
N GLN A 38 17.44 -19.66 -12.20
CA GLN A 38 17.76 -19.78 -10.77
C GLN A 38 18.53 -18.60 -10.18
N GLU A 39 19.46 -18.02 -10.93
CA GLU A 39 20.24 -16.86 -10.45
C GLU A 39 19.35 -15.61 -10.31
N SER A 40 18.52 -15.33 -11.34
CA SER A 40 17.57 -14.21 -11.30
C SER A 40 16.52 -14.39 -10.18
N ALA A 41 15.99 -15.60 -10.02
CA ALA A 41 15.07 -15.91 -8.92
C ALA A 41 15.72 -15.71 -7.54
N THR A 42 17.00 -16.05 -7.40
CA THR A 42 17.75 -15.83 -6.16
C THR A 42 17.94 -14.34 -5.88
N ALA A 43 18.32 -13.56 -6.89
CA ALA A 43 18.48 -12.11 -6.76
C ALA A 43 17.17 -11.42 -6.36
N LEU A 44 16.03 -11.80 -6.95
CA LEU A 44 14.72 -11.26 -6.56
C LEU A 44 14.32 -11.65 -5.13
N ALA A 45 14.59 -12.89 -4.72
CA ALA A 45 14.34 -13.33 -3.35
C ALA A 45 15.19 -12.55 -2.33
N GLN A 46 16.44 -12.24 -2.69
CA GLN A 46 17.32 -11.39 -1.88
C GLN A 46 16.81 -9.94 -1.83
N ALA A 47 16.33 -9.38 -2.94
CA ALA A 47 15.73 -8.05 -2.97
C ALA A 47 14.48 -7.98 -2.06
N ALA A 48 13.61 -9.00 -2.12
CA ALA A 48 12.47 -9.12 -1.21
C ALA A 48 12.88 -9.21 0.27
N ALA A 49 14.05 -9.82 0.56
CA ALA A 49 14.60 -9.88 1.90
C ALA A 49 15.13 -8.52 2.37
N ALA A 50 15.87 -7.81 1.53
CA ALA A 50 16.38 -6.48 1.82
C ALA A 50 15.24 -5.48 2.08
N LEU A 51 14.11 -5.58 1.38
CA LEU A 51 12.94 -4.73 1.64
C LEU A 51 12.37 -4.93 3.05
N ARG A 52 12.50 -6.11 3.66
CA ARG A 52 12.11 -6.31 5.07
C ARG A 52 13.00 -5.51 6.02
N GLU A 53 14.31 -5.46 5.75
CA GLU A 53 15.26 -4.65 6.54
C GLU A 53 14.98 -3.16 6.37
N VAL A 54 14.67 -2.72 5.14
CA VAL A 54 14.23 -1.34 4.86
C VAL A 54 12.97 -1.03 5.66
N GLU A 55 11.97 -1.91 5.66
CA GLU A 55 10.74 -1.74 6.42
C GLU A 55 11.02 -1.56 7.93
N GLU A 56 11.91 -2.36 8.51
CA GLU A 56 12.32 -2.23 9.91
C GLU A 56 12.96 -0.88 10.21
N HIS A 57 13.84 -0.40 9.32
CA HIS A 57 14.44 0.93 9.45
C HIS A 57 13.40 2.06 9.33
N LEU A 58 12.43 1.94 8.42
CA LEU A 58 11.35 2.91 8.29
C LEU A 58 10.44 2.93 9.52
N ARG A 59 10.08 1.76 10.08
CA ARG A 59 9.33 1.65 11.33
C ARG A 59 10.08 2.28 12.50
N ARG A 60 11.40 2.04 12.58
CA ARG A 60 12.25 2.68 13.59
C ARG A 60 12.29 4.20 13.42
N ALA A 61 12.42 4.71 12.20
CA ALA A 61 12.36 6.13 11.90
C ALA A 61 11.01 6.74 12.33
N LEU A 62 9.90 6.03 12.09
CA LEU A 62 8.56 6.48 12.49
C LEU A 62 8.45 6.60 14.01
N THR A 63 8.93 5.61 14.76
CA THR A 63 8.98 5.66 16.23
C THR A 63 9.82 6.85 16.72
N LEU A 64 11.02 7.06 16.15
CA LEU A 64 11.90 8.17 16.51
C LEU A 64 11.30 9.55 16.17
N ALA A 65 10.49 9.63 15.12
CA ALA A 65 9.79 10.84 14.73
C ALA A 65 8.55 11.15 15.60
N GLY A 66 8.20 10.29 16.57
CA GLY A 66 7.04 10.47 17.44
C GLY A 66 5.78 9.69 17.03
N GLY A 67 5.94 8.64 16.21
CA GLY A 67 4.86 7.76 15.77
C GLY A 67 4.01 8.34 14.63
N PRO A 68 3.06 7.56 14.08
CA PRO A 68 2.13 8.08 13.07
C PRO A 68 1.36 9.27 13.63
N LEU A 69 1.07 10.25 12.77
CA LEU A 69 0.06 11.24 13.11
C LEU A 69 -1.27 10.50 13.26
N GLN A 70 -2.05 10.80 14.31
CA GLN A 70 -3.43 10.35 14.35
C GLN A 70 -4.07 10.82 13.05
N ALA A 71 -4.66 9.91 12.29
CA ALA A 71 -5.41 10.28 11.10
C ALA A 71 -6.50 11.24 11.58
N THR A 72 -6.29 12.54 11.40
CA THR A 72 -7.40 13.48 11.35
C THR A 72 -8.18 13.01 10.14
N GLN A 73 -9.25 12.26 10.39
CA GLN A 73 -10.14 11.81 9.36
C GLN A 73 -10.50 13.05 8.52
N PRO A 74 -10.32 13.03 7.19
CA PRO A 74 -11.08 13.95 6.38
C PRO A 74 -12.55 13.64 6.70
N HIS A 75 -13.32 14.68 7.00
CA HIS A 75 -14.75 14.60 7.20
C HIS A 75 -15.34 14.01 5.91
N ASP A 76 -15.63 12.72 5.92
CA ASP A 76 -16.42 12.02 4.91
C ASP A 76 -17.86 12.53 5.05
N GLU A 77 -18.13 13.75 4.58
CA GLU A 77 -19.47 14.20 4.24
C GLU A 77 -19.90 13.42 2.99
N HIS A 78 -20.39 12.22 3.24
CA HIS A 78 -21.14 11.43 2.27
C HIS A 78 -22.38 12.24 1.85
N HIS A 79 -22.26 13.04 0.79
CA HIS A 79 -23.42 13.47 0.03
C HIS A 79 -24.01 12.25 -0.68
N HIS A 80 -24.96 11.60 -0.02
CA HIS A 80 -25.91 10.72 -0.66
C HIS A 80 -26.63 11.50 -1.77
N HIS A 81 -26.22 11.30 -3.02
CA HIS A 81 -27.07 11.60 -4.15
C HIS A 81 -28.08 10.46 -4.28
N ASP A 82 -29.29 10.71 -3.80
CA ASP A 82 -30.46 9.89 -4.03
C ASP A 82 -30.79 9.92 -5.53
N HIS A 83 -30.24 8.98 -6.30
CA HIS A 83 -30.67 8.76 -7.67
C HIS A 83 -31.96 7.95 -7.64
N HIS A 84 -33.08 8.67 -7.51
CA HIS A 84 -34.42 8.15 -7.68
C HIS A 84 -34.62 7.70 -9.14
N HIS A 85 -34.36 6.42 -9.44
CA HIS A 85 -34.74 5.81 -10.71
C HIS A 85 -36.23 5.43 -10.66
N ASP A 86 -37.07 6.32 -11.17
CA ASP A 86 -38.45 6.02 -11.55
C ASP A 86 -38.42 5.14 -12.82
N HIS A 87 -38.58 3.82 -12.66
CA HIS A 87 -38.91 2.93 -13.77
C HIS A 87 -40.43 2.86 -13.92
N GLY A 88 -40.99 3.85 -14.61
CA GLY A 88 -42.35 3.82 -15.12
C GLY A 88 -42.55 2.62 -16.06
N LEU A 89 -43.19 1.56 -15.54
CA LEU A 89 -43.85 0.53 -16.33
C LEU A 89 -44.97 1.18 -17.15
N HIS A 90 -44.75 1.36 -18.45
CA HIS A 90 -45.84 1.62 -19.39
C HIS A 90 -46.18 0.36 -20.17
N HIS A 91 -47.35 -0.17 -19.83
CA HIS A 91 -48.11 -1.22 -20.49
C HIS A 91 -49.07 -0.54 -21.50
N HIS A 92 -49.07 -0.94 -22.77
CA HIS A 92 -50.20 -0.82 -23.70
C HIS A 92 -49.89 -1.66 -24.96
N HIS A 93 -50.56 -2.81 -25.13
CA HIS A 93 -51.79 -3.06 -25.92
C HIS A 93 -51.52 -3.16 -27.42
#